data_AF-A0A7S0PXJ5-F1
#
_entry.id   AF-A0A7S0PXJ5-F1
#
_cell.length_a   1.000
_cell.length_b   1.000
_cell.length_c   1.000
_cell.angle_alpha   90.00
_cell.angle_beta   90.00
_cell.angle_gamma   90.00
#
_symmetry.space_group_name_H-M   'P 1'
#
loop_
_entity.id
_entity.type
_entity.pdbx_description
1 polymer ?
#
loop_
_entity_poly.entity_id
_entity_poly.type
_entity_poly.pdbx_seq_one_letter_code
_entity_poly.pdbx_strand_id
1 'polypeptide(L)'
;AARRLGAGEEVTITYGEHSNGHFAQYYGFVPRRNQWDSLTLPLSHLVDLLDANALLPTGRALDVDPSTRLELRAPVPHPQTFEVVRSLLAVGPLEPTDANTASILSALCAMRLSRFETDADADARLLAGPDLAADMRLLVV
;
A
#
# COMPACT_ATOMS: atom_id res chain seq x y z
N ALA A 1 13.18 -17.69 -14.01
CA ALA A 1 14.34 -18.44 -14.51
C ALA A 1 15.48 -17.47 -14.78
N ALA A 2 16.73 -17.80 -14.39
CA ALA A 2 17.89 -16.95 -14.65
C ALA A 2 18.13 -16.83 -16.17
N ARG A 3 18.32 -15.61 -16.69
CA ARG A 3 18.58 -15.37 -18.12
C ARG A 3 19.96 -15.91 -18.52
N ARG A 4 20.15 -16.28 -19.79
CA ARG A 4 21.50 -16.54 -20.33
C ARG A 4 22.31 -15.25 -20.30
N LEU A 5 23.53 -15.31 -19.77
CA LEU A 5 24.45 -14.18 -19.66
C LEU A 5 25.65 -14.37 -20.60
N GLY A 6 25.99 -13.33 -21.34
CA GLY A 6 27.22 -13.21 -22.10
C GLY A 6 28.41 -12.75 -21.25
N ALA A 7 29.62 -12.89 -21.78
CA ALA A 7 30.83 -12.41 -21.11
C ALA A 7 30.78 -10.88 -20.94
N GLY A 8 31.03 -10.40 -19.72
CA GLY A 8 30.98 -8.99 -19.35
C GLY A 8 29.60 -8.46 -18.97
N GLU A 9 28.55 -9.29 -19.02
CA GLU A 9 27.22 -8.89 -18.54
C GLU A 9 27.12 -8.98 -17.01
N GLU A 10 26.36 -8.04 -16.43
CA GLU A 10 26.04 -8.05 -15.00
C GLU A 10 25.19 -9.28 -14.64
N VAL A 11 25.63 -9.98 -13.57
CA VAL A 11 24.90 -11.10 -12.98
C VAL A 11 23.96 -10.54 -11.92
N THR A 12 22.66 -10.71 -12.11
CA THR A 12 21.64 -10.31 -11.14
C THR A 12 20.99 -11.53 -10.50
N ILE A 13 20.64 -11.41 -9.21
CA ILE A 13 19.90 -12.43 -8.45
C ILE A 13 18.55 -11.86 -7.99
N THR A 14 17.59 -12.73 -7.74
CA THR A 14 16.29 -12.35 -7.17
C THR A 14 16.32 -12.58 -5.66
N TYR A 15 16.02 -11.53 -4.91
CA TYR A 15 16.04 -11.55 -3.44
C TYR A 15 14.73 -12.07 -2.82
N GLY A 16 13.74 -12.42 -3.64
CA GLY A 16 12.42 -12.90 -3.20
C GLY A 16 11.31 -11.89 -3.44
N GLU A 17 10.13 -12.21 -2.91
CA GLU A 17 8.91 -11.41 -3.02
C GLU A 17 8.76 -10.54 -1.75
N HIS A 18 9.28 -9.32 -1.81
CA HIS A 18 9.35 -8.41 -0.66
C HIS A 18 8.89 -7.00 -1.04
N SER A 19 8.31 -6.27 -0.09
CA SER A 19 7.95 -4.86 -0.27
C SER A 19 9.19 -3.96 -0.27
N ASN A 20 9.06 -2.73 -0.77
CA ASN A 20 10.15 -1.76 -0.72
C ASN A 20 10.52 -1.41 0.72
N GLY A 21 9.56 -1.36 1.65
CA GLY A 21 9.83 -1.19 3.07
C GLY A 21 10.73 -2.30 3.64
N HIS A 22 10.53 -3.55 3.22
CA HIS A 22 11.41 -4.66 3.61
C HIS A 22 12.82 -4.50 3.01
N PHE A 23 12.94 -4.15 1.73
CA PHE A 23 14.24 -3.90 1.10
C PHE A 23 15.02 -2.77 1.79
N ALA A 24 14.36 -1.65 2.08
CA ALA A 24 14.97 -0.54 2.79
C ALA A 24 15.45 -0.96 4.18
N GLN A 25 14.59 -1.66 4.95
CA GLN A 25 14.86 -2.04 6.33
C GLN A 25 15.99 -3.08 6.47
N TYR A 26 15.97 -4.14 5.65
CA TYR A 26 16.85 -5.30 5.84
C TYR A 26 18.04 -5.35 4.88
N TYR A 27 17.95 -4.69 3.72
CA TYR A 27 18.98 -4.75 2.68
C TYR A 27 19.63 -3.39 2.38
N GLY A 28 19.07 -2.28 2.88
CA GLY A 28 19.66 -0.94 2.72
C GLY A 28 19.57 -0.38 1.31
N PHE A 29 18.62 -0.85 0.50
CA PHE A 29 18.33 -0.31 -0.82
C PHE A 29 16.84 -0.40 -1.15
N VAL A 30 16.35 0.35 -2.13
CA VAL A 30 15.00 0.19 -2.68
C VAL A 30 15.09 -0.07 -4.19
N PRO A 31 14.57 -1.19 -4.70
CA PRO A 31 14.53 -1.43 -6.15
C PRO A 31 13.71 -0.35 -6.86
N ARG A 32 14.24 0.18 -7.97
CA ARG A 32 13.52 1.19 -8.78
C ARG A 32 12.17 0.71 -9.30
N ARG A 33 12.02 -0.60 -9.50
CA ARG A 33 10.77 -1.24 -9.93
C ARG A 33 10.59 -2.51 -9.12
N ASN A 34 9.57 -2.53 -8.29
CA ASN A 34 9.21 -3.68 -7.48
C ASN A 34 7.73 -4.01 -7.69
N GLN A 35 7.45 -5.12 -8.36
CA GLN A 35 6.08 -5.59 -8.60
C GLN A 35 5.40 -6.14 -7.34
N TRP A 36 6.18 -6.39 -6.29
CA TRP A 36 5.73 -6.90 -5.00
C TRP A 36 5.58 -5.79 -3.97
N ASP A 37 5.73 -4.53 -4.38
CA ASP A 37 5.60 -3.42 -3.45
C ASP A 37 4.18 -3.32 -2.91
N SER A 38 4.08 -3.08 -1.61
CA SER A 38 2.81 -3.09 -0.91
C SER A 38 2.85 -2.25 0.36
N LEU A 39 1.67 -1.74 0.70
CA LEU A 39 1.42 -1.04 1.95
C LEU A 39 0.55 -1.91 2.85
N THR A 40 0.93 -2.04 4.10
CA THR A 40 0.17 -2.81 5.09
C THR A 40 -0.57 -1.87 6.03
N LEU A 41 -1.90 -2.03 6.13
CA LEU A 41 -2.76 -1.23 7.01
C LEU A 41 -3.47 -2.14 8.01
N PRO A 42 -3.53 -1.77 9.31
CA PRO A 42 -4.39 -2.49 10.24
C PRO A 42 -5.87 -2.36 9.85
N LEU A 43 -6.62 -3.44 10.00
CA LEU A 43 -8.06 -3.48 9.72
C LEU A 43 -8.84 -2.51 10.61
N SER A 44 -8.42 -2.33 11.87
CA SER A 44 -9.01 -1.35 12.79
C SER A 44 -9.01 0.07 12.20
N HIS A 45 -7.92 0.47 11.56
CA HIS A 45 -7.83 1.78 10.91
C HIS A 45 -8.82 1.95 9.75
N LEU A 46 -9.12 0.86 9.02
CA LEU A 46 -10.14 0.88 7.98
C LEU A 46 -11.51 1.05 8.62
N VAL A 47 -11.80 0.28 9.67
CA VAL A 47 -13.08 0.32 10.39
C VAL A 47 -13.32 1.70 11.00
N ASP A 48 -12.33 2.29 11.66
CA ASP A 48 -12.42 3.66 12.21
C ASP A 48 -12.74 4.69 11.12
N LEU A 49 -12.13 4.55 9.94
CA LEU A 49 -12.40 5.44 8.81
C LEU A 49 -13.80 5.24 8.24
N LEU A 50 -14.27 4.00 8.13
CA LEU A 50 -15.62 3.73 7.64
C LEU A 50 -16.68 4.22 8.65
N ASP A 51 -16.44 4.05 9.95
CA ASP A 51 -17.33 4.52 11.02
C ASP A 51 -17.39 6.06 11.06
N ALA A 52 -16.24 6.73 11.01
CA ALA A 52 -16.16 8.19 10.97
C ALA A 52 -16.89 8.82 9.76
N ASN A 53 -17.11 8.04 8.70
CA ASN A 53 -17.83 8.45 7.49
C ASN A 53 -19.26 7.89 7.42
N ALA A 54 -19.79 7.32 8.50
CA ALA A 54 -21.12 6.71 8.57
C ALA A 54 -21.37 5.63 7.49
N LEU A 55 -20.31 4.94 7.07
CA LEU A 55 -20.38 3.84 6.09
C LEU A 55 -20.61 2.49 6.77
N LEU A 56 -20.54 2.44 8.09
CA LEU A 56 -20.92 1.29 8.90
C LEU A 56 -22.28 1.53 9.56
N PRO A 57 -23.07 0.47 9.80
CA PRO A 57 -24.34 0.61 10.48
C PRO A 57 -24.10 1.03 11.94
N THR A 58 -24.82 2.04 12.39
CA THR A 58 -24.73 2.59 13.74
C THR A 58 -25.08 1.52 14.78
N GLY A 59 -24.20 1.30 15.77
CA GLY A 59 -24.48 0.41 16.90
C GLY A 59 -24.17 -1.08 16.70
N ARG A 60 -23.52 -1.47 15.58
CA ARG A 60 -23.01 -2.84 15.42
C ARG A 60 -21.51 -2.87 15.66
N ALA A 61 -21.09 -3.47 16.77
CA ALA A 61 -19.68 -3.78 16.98
C ALA A 61 -19.24 -4.79 15.90
N LEU A 62 -18.34 -4.37 15.02
CA LEU A 62 -17.64 -5.30 14.16
C LEU A 62 -16.62 -6.03 15.02
N ASP A 63 -16.80 -7.33 15.17
CA ASP A 63 -15.80 -8.19 15.77
C ASP A 63 -14.70 -8.43 14.73
N VAL A 64 -13.76 -7.49 14.70
CA VAL A 64 -12.56 -7.55 13.85
C VAL A 64 -11.37 -7.78 14.74
N ASP A 65 -10.62 -8.84 14.42
CA ASP A 65 -9.35 -9.09 15.08
C ASP A 65 -8.40 -7.90 14.79
N PRO A 66 -7.97 -7.14 15.82
CA PRO A 66 -7.13 -5.96 15.66
C PRO A 66 -5.74 -6.29 15.12
N SER A 67 -5.33 -7.56 15.16
CA SER A 67 -4.10 -8.03 14.53
C SER A 67 -4.21 -8.17 13.02
N THR A 68 -5.44 -8.20 12.48
CA THR A 68 -5.67 -8.32 11.03
C THR A 68 -5.07 -7.15 10.29
N ARG A 69 -4.25 -7.47 9.29
CA ARG A 69 -3.62 -6.50 8.39
C ARG A 69 -4.15 -6.70 6.98
N LEU A 70 -4.40 -5.58 6.32
CA LEU A 70 -4.79 -5.51 4.93
C LEU A 70 -3.59 -5.07 4.10
N GLU A 71 -3.42 -5.71 2.95
CA GLU A 71 -2.35 -5.39 2.02
C GLU A 71 -2.92 -4.61 0.84
N LEU A 72 -2.38 -3.42 0.60
CA LEU A 72 -2.66 -2.61 -0.59
C LEU A 72 -1.51 -2.77 -1.57
N ARG A 73 -1.83 -3.21 -2.78
CA ARG A 73 -0.91 -3.30 -3.90
C ARG A 73 -1.43 -2.45 -5.04
N ALA A 74 -0.53 -1.85 -5.80
CA ALA A 74 -0.84 -1.18 -7.05
C ALA A 74 -0.62 -2.14 -8.23
N PRO A 75 -1.39 -2.04 -9.32
CA PRO A 75 -2.51 -1.12 -9.54
C PRO A 75 -3.85 -1.63 -8.99
N VAL A 76 -3.92 -2.89 -8.58
CA VAL A 76 -5.15 -3.53 -8.08
C VAL A 76 -4.93 -3.98 -6.64
N PRO A 77 -5.84 -3.64 -5.70
CA PRO A 77 -5.78 -4.14 -4.33
C PRO A 77 -5.68 -5.66 -4.27
N HIS A 78 -5.01 -6.18 -3.25
CA HIS A 78 -4.96 -7.63 -3.04
C HIS A 78 -6.38 -8.21 -2.90
N PRO A 79 -6.71 -9.37 -3.51
CA PRO A 79 -8.08 -9.92 -3.48
C PRO A 79 -8.67 -10.04 -2.08
N GLN A 80 -7.86 -10.44 -1.10
CA GLN A 80 -8.29 -10.53 0.30
C GLN A 80 -8.72 -9.17 0.86
N THR A 81 -8.02 -8.09 0.52
CA THR A 81 -8.39 -6.73 0.95
C THR A 81 -9.75 -6.35 0.39
N PHE A 82 -9.99 -6.71 -0.88
CA PHE A 82 -11.25 -6.47 -1.54
C PHE A 82 -12.41 -7.23 -0.88
N GLU A 83 -12.23 -8.52 -0.57
CA GLU A 83 -13.24 -9.34 0.11
C GLU A 83 -13.56 -8.83 1.53
N VAL A 84 -12.54 -8.38 2.28
CA VAL A 84 -12.76 -7.83 3.63
C VAL A 84 -13.56 -6.54 3.55
N VAL A 85 -13.20 -5.62 2.65
CA VAL A 85 -13.95 -4.36 2.47
C VAL A 85 -15.37 -4.67 2.02
N ARG A 86 -15.55 -5.59 1.07
CA ARG A 86 -16.88 -6.02 0.60
C ARG A 86 -17.74 -6.57 1.74
N SER A 87 -17.14 -7.39 2.62
CA SER A 87 -17.82 -7.95 3.79
C SER A 87 -18.22 -6.87 4.80
N LEU A 88 -17.39 -5.85 4.99
CA LEU A 88 -17.71 -4.70 5.83
C LEU A 88 -18.86 -3.86 5.23
N LEU A 89 -18.85 -3.64 3.92
CA LEU A 89 -19.90 -2.88 3.22
C LEU A 89 -21.23 -3.61 3.18
N ALA A 90 -21.22 -4.94 3.06
CA ALA A 90 -22.43 -5.77 3.10
C ALA A 90 -23.23 -5.63 4.40
N VAL A 91 -22.58 -5.15 5.46
CA VAL A 91 -23.20 -4.88 6.76
C VAL A 91 -23.75 -3.45 6.83
N GLY A 92 -23.29 -2.55 5.96
CA GLY A 92 -23.68 -1.14 5.90
C GLY A 92 -24.87 -0.84 4.97
N PRO A 93 -25.18 0.45 4.77
CA PRO A 93 -26.30 0.88 3.94
C PRO A 93 -26.01 0.76 2.43
N LEU A 94 -24.77 0.47 2.05
CA LEU A 94 -24.32 0.42 0.66
C LEU A 94 -24.31 -1.01 0.15
N GLU A 95 -24.79 -1.19 -1.08
CA GLU A 95 -24.63 -2.47 -1.76
C GLU A 95 -23.15 -2.75 -2.04
N PRO A 96 -22.64 -3.94 -1.70
CA PRO A 96 -21.23 -4.28 -1.79
C PRO A 96 -20.85 -4.69 -3.23
N THR A 97 -20.98 -3.74 -4.17
CA THR A 97 -20.54 -3.93 -5.56
C THR A 97 -19.04 -3.69 -5.70
N ASP A 98 -18.43 -4.21 -6.75
CA ASP A 98 -17.01 -3.97 -7.04
C ASP A 98 -16.72 -2.48 -7.25
N ALA A 99 -17.65 -1.76 -7.89
CA ALA A 99 -17.54 -0.31 -8.11
C ALA A 99 -17.57 0.47 -6.79
N ASN A 100 -18.47 0.13 -5.87
CA ASN A 100 -18.55 0.78 -4.56
C ASN A 100 -17.31 0.45 -3.70
N THR A 101 -16.88 -0.81 -3.71
CA THR A 101 -15.68 -1.27 -2.99
C THR A 101 -14.44 -0.54 -3.47
N ALA A 102 -14.24 -0.44 -4.79
CA ALA A 102 -13.13 0.28 -5.39
C ALA A 102 -13.19 1.80 -5.08
N SER A 103 -14.38 2.40 -5.16
CA SER A 103 -14.56 3.84 -4.87
C SER A 103 -14.24 4.16 -3.41
N ILE A 104 -14.66 3.30 -2.48
CA ILE A 104 -14.39 3.46 -1.05
C ILE A 104 -12.91 3.28 -0.76
N LEU A 105 -12.27 2.23 -1.31
CA LEU A 105 -10.83 2.06 -1.20
C LEU A 105 -10.06 3.27 -1.75
N SER A 106 -10.47 3.81 -2.89
CA SER A 106 -9.88 5.00 -3.48
C SER A 106 -10.02 6.22 -2.56
N ALA A 107 -11.21 6.47 -2.02
CA ALA A 107 -11.46 7.58 -1.09
C ALA A 107 -10.64 7.45 0.19
N LEU A 108 -10.53 6.24 0.74
CA LEU A 108 -9.72 5.95 1.92
C LEU A 108 -8.23 6.18 1.68
N CYS A 109 -7.72 5.74 0.52
CA CYS A 109 -6.36 6.03 0.09
C CYS A 109 -6.12 7.54 -0.02
N ALA A 110 -7.04 8.28 -0.64
CA ALA A 110 -6.94 9.73 -0.76
C ALA A 110 -6.92 10.44 0.61
N MET A 111 -7.78 10.03 1.55
CA MET A 111 -7.79 10.56 2.92
C MET A 111 -6.54 10.20 3.72
N ARG A 112 -5.88 9.09 3.40
CA ARG A 112 -4.60 8.72 4.02
C ARG A 112 -3.44 9.52 3.43
N LEU A 113 -3.43 9.69 2.11
CA LEU A 113 -2.44 10.49 1.40
C LEU A 113 -2.46 11.95 1.86
N SER A 114 -3.63 12.51 2.19
CA SER A 114 -3.72 13.89 2.71
C SER A 114 -3.10 14.11 4.10
N ARG A 115 -2.66 13.04 4.78
CA ARG A 115 -1.94 13.15 6.07
C ARG A 115 -0.43 13.29 5.92
N PHE A 116 0.11 13.09 4.73
CA PHE A 116 1.53 13.33 4.46
C PHE A 116 1.77 14.83 4.29
N GLU A 117 2.91 15.30 4.82
CA GLU A 117 3.30 16.71 4.68
C GLU A 117 3.70 17.06 3.23
N THR A 118 4.16 16.06 2.49
CA THR A 118 4.56 16.17 1.09
C THR A 118 3.64 15.35 0.19
N ASP A 119 3.58 15.75 -1.09
CA ASP A 119 2.95 14.98 -2.15
C ASP A 119 4.01 14.32 -3.04
N ALA A 120 3.57 13.39 -3.90
CA ALA A 120 4.45 12.64 -4.78
C ALA A 120 5.29 13.54 -5.72
N ASP A 121 4.74 14.69 -6.13
CA ASP A 121 5.45 15.61 -7.00
C ASP A 121 6.54 16.39 -6.25
N ALA A 122 6.30 16.74 -4.98
CA ALA A 122 7.29 17.35 -4.09
C ALA A 122 8.44 16.39 -3.81
N ASP A 123 8.13 15.13 -3.50
CA ASP A 123 9.12 14.09 -3.27
C ASP A 123 9.95 13.82 -4.53
N ALA A 124 9.32 13.78 -5.71
CA ALA A 124 10.02 13.63 -6.98
C ALA A 124 10.97 14.81 -7.27
N ARG A 125 10.56 16.04 -6.97
CA ARG A 125 11.43 17.23 -7.08
C ARG A 125 12.63 17.14 -6.14
N LEU A 126 12.41 16.70 -4.91
CA LEU A 126 13.48 16.51 -3.92
C LEU A 126 14.49 15.47 -4.40
N LEU A 127 14.02 14.33 -4.92
CA LEU A 127 14.85 13.25 -5.44
C LEU A 127 15.65 13.64 -6.70
N ALA A 128 15.13 14.56 -7.51
CA ALA A 128 15.81 15.10 -8.69
C ALA A 128 16.97 16.05 -8.34
N GLY A 129 17.05 16.51 -7.08
CA GLY A 129 18.12 17.36 -6.59
C GLY A 129 19.49 16.68 -6.66
N PRO A 130 20.56 17.42 -7.04
CA PRO A 130 21.90 16.86 -7.20
C PRO A 130 22.58 16.52 -5.86
N ASP A 131 22.16 17.12 -4.75
CA ASP A 131 22.89 17.10 -3.47
C ASP A 131 22.28 16.20 -2.39
N LEU A 132 21.30 15.35 -2.75
CA LEU A 132 20.73 14.42 -1.77
C LEU A 132 21.64 13.20 -1.58
N ALA A 133 22.11 13.00 -0.35
CA ALA A 133 22.89 11.83 0.02
C ALA A 133 22.09 10.53 -0.20
N ALA A 134 22.80 9.43 -0.48
CA ALA A 134 22.16 8.17 -0.89
C ALA A 134 21.24 7.58 0.18
N ASP A 135 21.59 7.74 1.45
CA ASP A 135 20.80 7.36 2.62
C ASP A 135 19.55 8.24 2.77
N MET A 136 19.66 9.55 2.56
CA MET A 136 18.52 10.46 2.55
C MET A 136 17.54 10.12 1.42
N ARG A 137 18.04 9.69 0.27
CA ARG A 137 17.19 9.26 -0.85
C ARG A 137 16.33 8.07 -0.46
N LEU A 138 16.82 7.13 0.36
CA LEU A 138 16.04 5.97 0.79
C LEU A 138 14.84 6.35 1.68
N LEU A 139 14.87 7.51 2.33
CA LEU A 139 13.81 7.97 3.22
C LEU A 139 12.65 8.67 2.49
N VAL A 140 12.84 8.99 1.21
CA VAL A 140 11.87 9.70 0.37
C VAL A 140 11.09 8.74 -0.56
N VAL A 141 11.47 7.46 -0.61
CA VAL A 141 10.89 6.43 -1.50
C VAL A 141 9.76 5.66 -0.83
#